data_AF-A0A959H403-F1
#
_entry.id   AF-A0A959H403-F1
#
_cell.length_a   1.000
_cell.length_b   1.000
_cell.length_c   1.000
_cell.angle_alpha   90.00
_cell.angle_beta   90.00
_cell.angle_gamma   90.00
#
_symmetry.space_group_name_H-M   'P 1'
#
loop_
_entity.id
_entity.type
_entity.pdbx_description
1 polymer ?
#
loop_
_entity_poly.entity_id
_entity_poly.type
_entity_poly.pdbx_seq_one_letter_code
_entity_poly.pdbx_strand_id
1 'polypeptide(L)' 'MKIRFKDRLEAVEWIANFVENEGQFEVLREQLNFNFIYEGAYFLNIEEEPGEVVSLDGSAKGRK' A
#
# COMPACT_ATOMS: atom_id res chain seq x y z
N MET A 1 -11.92 -5.39 6.72
CA MET A 1 -12.02 -4.23 7.59
C MET A 1 -11.52 -3.03 6.82
N LYS A 2 -12.35 -1.99 6.74
CA LYS A 2 -11.94 -0.67 6.26
C LYS A 2 -11.54 0.19 7.45
N ILE A 3 -10.37 0.80 7.41
CA ILE A 3 -9.94 1.81 8.40
C ILE A 3 -9.99 3.17 7.72
N ARG A 4 -10.65 4.14 8.36
CA ARG A 4 -10.74 5.53 7.88
C ARG A 4 -9.89 6.44 8.74
N PHE A 5 -9.34 7.47 8.12
CA PHE A 5 -8.50 8.48 8.76
C PHE A 5 -9.07 9.88 8.54
N LYS A 6 -8.79 10.78 9.47
CA LYS A 6 -9.18 12.18 9.41
C LYS A 6 -8.40 12.93 8.33
N ASP A 7 -7.11 12.64 8.24
CA ASP A 7 -6.20 13.30 7.30
C ASP A 7 -5.07 12.36 6.87
N ARG A 8 -4.29 12.83 5.89
CA ARG A 8 -3.18 12.07 5.32
C ARG A 8 -2.08 11.78 6.34
N LEU A 9 -1.83 12.68 7.29
CA LEU A 9 -0.74 12.51 8.25
C LEU A 9 -1.07 11.35 9.18
N GLU A 10 -2.28 11.34 9.74
CA GLU A 10 -2.77 10.24 10.59
C GLU A 10 -2.71 8.89 9.86
N ALA A 11 -3.12 8.86 8.59
CA ALA A 11 -3.06 7.64 7.79
C ALA A 11 -1.62 7.14 7.58
N VAL A 12 -0.68 8.03 7.25
CA VAL A 12 0.73 7.68 7.02
C VAL A 12 1.41 7.22 8.29
N GLU A 13 1.16 7.90 9.42
CA GLU A 13 1.66 7.48 10.73
C GLU A 13 1.12 6.10 11.12
N TRP A 14 -0.17 5.83 10.85
CA TRP A 14 -0.75 4.53 11.09
C TRP A 14 -0.09 3.44 10.24
N ILE A 15 0.08 3.68 8.93
CA ILE A 15 0.73 2.72 8.01
C ILE A 15 2.15 2.41 8.49
N ALA A 16 2.94 3.43 8.82
CA ALA A 16 4.32 3.28 9.28
C ALA A 16 4.45 2.42 10.54
N ASN A 17 3.44 2.46 11.43
CA ASN A 17 3.40 1.64 12.65
C ASN A 17 2.81 0.24 12.44
N PHE A 18 2.05 0.03 11.36
CA PHE A 18 1.36 -1.23 11.07
C PHE A 18 2.21 -2.20 10.23
N VAL A 19 3.04 -1.67 9.33
CA VAL A 19 3.80 -2.48 8.37
C VAL A 19 5.16 -2.90 8.91
N GLU A 20 5.65 -4.05 8.47
CA GLU A 20 6.94 -4.60 8.88
C GLU A 20 8.09 -4.20 7.95
N ASN A 21 7.76 -3.81 6.72
CA ASN A 21 8.73 -3.46 5.69
C ASN A 21 8.27 -2.33 4.76
N GLU A 22 9.22 -1.76 4.02
CA GLU A 22 9.01 -0.63 3.11
C GLU A 22 8.09 -1.00 1.92
N GLY A 23 8.10 -2.24 1.45
CA GLY A 23 7.22 -2.69 0.37
C GLY A 23 5.74 -2.61 0.76
N GLN A 24 5.40 -3.10 1.95
CA GLN A 24 4.04 -2.99 2.51
C GLN A 24 3.63 -1.54 2.73
N PHE A 25 4.56 -0.70 3.19
CA PHE A 25 4.31 0.74 3.36
C PHE A 25 3.88 1.38 2.04
N GLU A 26 4.64 1.14 0.96
CA GLU A 26 4.35 1.73 -0.35
C GLU A 26 3.01 1.24 -0.91
N VAL A 27 2.68 -0.05 -0.79
CA VAL A 27 1.37 -0.59 -1.23
C VAL A 27 0.22 0.14 -0.56
N LEU A 28 0.25 0.24 0.78
CA LEU A 28 -0.82 0.88 1.52
C LEU A 28 -0.86 2.39 1.28
N ARG A 29 0.29 3.04 1.09
CA ARG A 29 0.37 4.46 0.74
C ARG A 29 -0.23 4.73 -0.64
N GLU A 30 0.01 3.88 -1.62
CA GLU A 30 -0.60 4.00 -2.95
C GLU A 30 -2.10 3.72 -2.91
N GLN A 31 -2.55 2.74 -2.12
CA GLN A 31 -3.99 2.51 -1.87
C GLN A 31 -4.64 3.76 -1.26
N LEU A 32 -4.00 4.38 -0.28
CA LEU A 32 -4.48 5.60 0.36
C LEU A 32 -4.62 6.76 -0.65
N ASN A 33 -3.60 6.95 -1.49
CA ASN A 33 -3.62 7.97 -2.55
C ASN A 33 -4.74 7.71 -3.55
N PHE A 34 -4.90 6.46 -4.01
CA PHE A 34 -5.95 6.06 -4.93
C PHE A 34 -7.34 6.36 -4.34
N ASN A 35 -7.59 5.95 -3.10
CA ASN A 35 -8.86 6.17 -2.43
C ASN A 35 -9.17 7.67 -2.27
N PHE A 36 -8.16 8.49 -1.99
CA PHE A 36 -8.34 9.94 -1.95
C PHE A 36 -8.67 10.54 -3.33
N ILE A 37 -8.00 10.11 -4.39
CA ILE A 37 -8.23 10.62 -5.76
C ILE A 37 -9.65 10.30 -6.24
N TYR A 38 -10.14 9.08 -5.99
CA TYR A 38 -11.41 8.61 -6.55
C TYR A 38 -12.61 8.80 -5.62
N GLU A 39 -12.42 8.76 -4.30
CA GLU A 39 -13.51 8.86 -3.31
C GLU A 39 -13.41 10.10 -2.42
N GLY A 40 -12.31 10.86 -2.49
CA GLY A 40 -12.10 12.05 -1.65
C GLY A 40 -11.90 11.72 -0.17
N ALA A 41 -11.54 10.47 0.16
CA ALA A 41 -11.43 10.00 1.54
C ALA A 41 -10.16 9.18 1.78
N TYR A 42 -9.55 9.38 2.96
CA TYR A 42 -8.42 8.60 3.43
C TYR A 42 -8.90 7.34 4.13
N PHE A 43 -8.81 6.19 3.46
CA PHE A 43 -9.10 4.90 4.06
C PHE A 43 -8.25 3.79 3.47
N LEU A 44 -8.09 2.69 4.20
CA LEU A 44 -7.41 1.47 3.76
C LEU A 44 -8.38 0.30 3.83
N ASN A 45 -8.19 -0.68 2.96
CA ASN A 45 -8.96 -1.91 2.94
C ASN A 45 -8.03 -3.10 3.19
N ILE A 46 -8.12 -3.70 4.38
CA ILE A 46 -7.11 -4.61 4.94
C ILE A 46 -7.59 -6.08 4.93
N GLU A 47 -8.64 -6.40 4.16
CA GLU A 47 -9.18 -7.77 4.05
C GLU A 47 -8.36 -8.66 3.13
N GLU A 48 -7.56 -8.06 2.27
CA GLU A 48 -6.54 -8.76 1.51
C GLU A 48 -5.23 -8.47 2.22
N GLU A 49 -4.51 -9.50 2.66
CA GLU A 49 -3.12 -9.34 3.10
C GLU A 49 -2.42 -8.47 2.06
N PRO A 50 -1.71 -7.39 2.49
CA PRO A 50 -1.08 -6.49 1.54
C PRO A 50 -0.09 -7.30 0.73
N GLY A 51 -0.50 -7.66 -0.50
CA GLY A 51 0.27 -8.53 -1.37
C GLY A 51 1.66 -7.95 -1.50
N GLU A 52 2.68 -8.77 -1.20
CA GLU A 52 4.06 -8.38 -1.35
C GLU A 52 4.29 -8.01 -2.82
N VAL A 53 4.71 -6.78 -3.09
CA VAL A 53 5.07 -6.37 -4.45
C VAL A 53 6.35 -7.11 -4.79
N VAL A 54 6.23 -8.24 -5.48
CA VAL A 54 7.39 -8.92 -6.04
C VAL A 54 7.94 -8.00 -7.13
N SER A 55 9.02 -7.29 -6.82
CA SER A 55 9.84 -6.61 -7.83
C SER A 55 10.30 -7.67 -8.83
N LEU A 56 9.77 -7.62 -10.06
CA LEU A 56 10.26 -8.41 -11.18
C LEU A 56 11.58 -7.81 -11.68
N ASP A 57 12.59 -7.78 -10.82
CA ASP A 57 13.94 -7.37 -11.22
C ASP A 57 14.69 -8.58 -11.81
N GLY A 58 14.57 -8.72 -13.12
CA GLY A 58 15.64 -9.18 -14.01
C GLY A 58 16.13 -10.63 -13.92
N SER A 59 15.67 -11.46 -14.86
CA SER A 59 16.61 -12.27 -15.66
C SER A 59 16.04 -12.56 -17.04
N ALA A 60 16.40 -11.71 -17.99
CA ALA A 60 16.59 -12.16 -19.35
C ALA A 60 17.65 -13.28 -19.33
N LYS A 61 17.26 -14.52 -19.63
CA LYS A 61 18.20 -15.56 -20.03
C LYS A 61 17.57 -16.36 -21.16
N GLY A 62 18.04 -16.08 -22.37
CA GLY A 62 17.70 -16.85 -23.55
C GLY A 62 18.23 -18.29 -23.51
N ARG A 63 17.97 -18.98 -24.63
CA ARG A 63 18.27 -20.39 -24.99
C ARG A 63 17.19 -21.36 -24.52
N LYS A 64 16.60 -22.19 -25.39
CA LYS A 64 17.08 -22.79 -26.65
C LYS A 64 15.93 -22.93 -27.64
#